data_AF-A0AAV7G437-F1
#
_entry.id   AF-A0AAV7G437-F1
#
_cell.length_a   1.000
_cell.length_b   1.000
_cell.length_c   1.000
_cell.angle_alpha   90.00
_cell.angle_beta   90.00
_cell.angle_gamma   90.00
#
_symmetry.space_group_name_H-M   'P 1'
#
loop_
_entity.id
_entity.type
_entity.pdbx_description
1 polymer ?
#
loop_
_entity_poly.entity_id
_entity_poly.type
_entity_poly.pdbx_seq_one_letter_code
_entity_poly.pdbx_strand_id
1 'polypeptide(L)' 'MEQQIVSIVKAGITTSLNAGTTVLAVVNHARGRYDLRQSLVENCLLLGYIQAAQPLAHTSDGLLGQLTLDLG' A
#
# COMPACT_ATOMS: atom_id res chain seq x y z
N MET A 1 -2.36 -1.46 -5.98
CA MET A 1 -2.42 -2.40 -7.11
C MET A 1 -1.37 -1.98 -8.11
N GLU A 2 -0.25 -2.70 -8.16
CA GLU A 2 0.91 -2.33 -8.96
C GLU A 2 0.83 -2.91 -10.38
N GLN A 3 0.45 -4.19 -10.49
CA GLN A 3 0.11 -4.80 -11.76
C GLN A 3 -1.36 -4.53 -12.09
N GLN A 4 -1.62 -4.04 -13.31
CA GLN A 4 -2.98 -3.74 -13.82
C GLN A 4 -3.48 -4.81 -14.81
N ILE A 5 -2.71 -5.88 -15.07
CA ILE A 5 -3.12 -6.98 -15.93
C ILE A 5 -3.32 -8.22 -15.07
N VAL A 6 -4.50 -8.83 -15.17
CA VAL A 6 -4.81 -10.12 -14.54
C VAL A 6 -4.80 -11.20 -15.60
N SER A 7 -3.92 -12.18 -15.44
CA SER A 7 -3.87 -13.38 -16.27
C SER A 7 -4.55 -14.55 -15.56
N ILE A 8 -5.41 -15.25 -16.29
CA ILE A 8 -6.14 -16.41 -15.78
C ILE A 8 -5.89 -17.59 -16.71
N VAL A 9 -5.49 -18.71 -16.11
CA VAL A 9 -5.40 -20.01 -16.78
C VAL A 9 -6.30 -20.98 -16.03
N LYS A 10 -7.45 -21.32 -16.62
CA LYS A 10 -8.41 -22.25 -16.01
C LYS A 10 -9.22 -22.97 -17.08
N ALA A 11 -9.49 -24.26 -16.87
CA ALA A 11 -10.32 -25.08 -17.76
C ALA A 11 -9.90 -25.02 -19.26
N GLY A 12 -8.59 -24.92 -19.52
CA GLY A 12 -8.05 -24.82 -20.89
C GLY A 12 -8.15 -23.43 -21.52
N ILE A 13 -8.72 -22.44 -20.82
CA ILE A 13 -8.81 -21.05 -21.27
C ILE A 13 -7.66 -20.26 -20.65
N THR A 14 -6.89 -19.60 -21.51
CA THR A 14 -5.82 -18.65 -21.15
C THR A 14 -6.23 -17.27 -21.64
N THR A 15 -6.48 -16.36 -20.70
CA THR A 15 -6.90 -14.99 -21.02
C THR A 15 -6.19 -13.99 -20.12
N SER A 16 -5.88 -12.82 -20.68
CA SER A 16 -5.34 -11.68 -19.95
C SER A 16 -6.31 -10.50 -20.08
N LEU A 17 -6.69 -9.90 -18.94
CA LEU A 17 -7.63 -8.80 -18.88
C LEU A 17 -7.03 -7.61 -18.14
N ASN A 18 -7.41 -6.40 -18.54
CA ASN A 18 -7.02 -5.17 -17.87
C ASN A 18 -7.92 -4.91 -16.65
N ALA A 19 -7.30 -4.62 -15.51
CA ALA A 19 -7.93 -4.25 -14.24
C ALA A 19 -7.68 -2.76 -13.96
N GLY A 20 -8.17 -1.90 -14.86
CA GLY A 20 -8.07 -0.43 -14.80
C GLY A 20 -8.98 0.20 -13.74
N THR A 21 -9.02 -0.36 -12.53
CA THR A 21 -9.88 0.07 -11.43
C THR A 21 -9.07 0.42 -10.20
N THR A 22 -9.50 1.43 -9.45
CA THR A 22 -8.93 1.74 -8.15
C THR A 22 -9.51 0.82 -7.08
N VAL A 23 -8.70 0.44 -6.10
CA VAL A 23 -9.12 -0.39 -4.97
C VAL A 23 -9.15 0.47 -3.72
N LEU A 24 -10.34 0.65 -3.15
CA LEU A 24 -10.52 1.25 -1.83
C LEU A 24 -10.71 0.13 -0.82
N ALA A 25 -9.82 0.04 0.16
CA ALA A 25 -9.88 -0.95 1.23
C ALA A 25 -10.14 -0.24 2.57
N VAL A 26 -11.08 -0.78 3.34
CA VAL A 26 -11.34 -0.39 4.73
C VAL A 26 -10.97 -1.57 5.61
N VAL A 27 -10.22 -1.34 6.67
CA VAL A 27 -9.73 -2.40 7.56
C VAL A 27 -10.14 -2.11 9.00
N ASN A 28 -10.62 -3.13 9.68
CA ASN A 28 -10.90 -3.08 11.10
C ASN A 28 -9.61 -3.30 11.90
N HIS A 29 -9.48 -2.58 13.03
CA HIS A 29 -8.38 -2.79 13.95
C HIS A 29 -8.45 -4.20 14.57
N ALA A 30 -7.30 -4.85 14.75
CA ALA A 30 -7.18 -6.22 15.26
C ALA A 30 -7.82 -6.41 16.66
N ARG A 31 -7.83 -5.36 17.48
CA ARG A 31 -8.37 -5.36 18.85
C ARG A 31 -9.52 -4.38 19.04
N GLY A 32 -10.22 -4.02 17.97
CA GLY A 32 -11.35 -3.09 17.99
C GLY A 32 -10.99 -1.61 18.23
N ARG A 33 -9.74 -1.31 18.63
CA ARG A 33 -9.17 0.04 18.71
C ARG A 33 -7.74 0.04 18.17
N TYR A 34 -7.29 1.19 17.68
CA TYR A 34 -5.91 1.39 17.28
C TYR A 34 -5.02 1.61 18.51
N ASP A 35 -3.93 0.86 18.62
CA ASP A 35 -2.93 0.99 19.67
C ASP A 35 -1.67 1.66 19.12
N LEU A 36 -1.37 2.88 19.59
CA LEU A 36 -0.20 3.66 19.16
C LEU A 36 1.14 2.98 19.48
N ARG A 37 1.15 1.98 20.36
CA ARG A 37 2.35 1.24 20.75
C ARG A 37 2.66 0.09 19.79
N GLN A 38 1.72 -0.26 18.92
CA GLN A 38 1.86 -1.35 17.95
C GLN A 38 2.11 -0.77 16.55
N SER A 39 2.81 -1.53 15.71
CA SER A 39 3.00 -1.15 14.32
C SER A 39 1.68 -1.20 13.54
N LEU A 40 1.63 -0.56 12.37
CA LEU A 40 0.43 -0.56 11.53
C LEU A 40 0.02 -1.98 11.10
N VAL A 41 0.98 -2.85 10.81
CA VAL A 41 0.75 -4.26 10.46
C VAL A 41 0.17 -5.05 11.64
N GLU A 42 0.53 -4.70 12.87
CA GLU A 42 0.00 -5.37 14.07
C GLU A 42 -1.38 -4.82 14.46
N ASN A 43 -1.61 -3.53 14.22
CA ASN A 43 -2.90 -2.88 14.47
C ASN A 43 -3.98 -3.26 13.47
N CYS A 44 -3.59 -3.53 12.22
CA CYS A 44 -4.50 -3.89 11.13
C CYS A 44 -4.24 -5.33 10.73
N LEU A 45 -5.27 -6.16 10.62
CA LEU A 45 -5.14 -7.56 10.16
C LEU A 45 -4.88 -7.62 8.64
N LEU A 46 -3.73 -7.12 8.21
CA LEU A 46 -3.31 -7.02 6.81
C LEU A 46 -2.13 -7.96 6.55
N LEU A 47 -2.14 -8.61 5.39
CA LEU A 47 -0.98 -9.35 4.90
C LEU A 47 0.10 -8.37 4.43
N GLY A 48 1.37 -8.64 4.71
CA GLY A 48 2.45 -7.69 4.40
C GLY A 48 2.55 -7.28 2.92
N TYR A 49 2.14 -8.13 1.98
CA TYR A 49 2.25 -7.86 0.55
C TYR A 49 1.30 -6.75 0.06
N ILE A 50 0.13 -6.58 0.68
CA ILE A 50 -0.83 -5.53 0.30
C ILE A 50 -0.47 -4.16 0.88
N GLN A 51 0.35 -4.13 1.94
CA GLN A 51 0.86 -2.89 2.51
C GLN A 51 2.01 -2.30 1.69
N ALA A 52 2.88 -3.15 1.13
CA ALA A 52 3.95 -2.71 0.24
C ALA A 52 3.43 -2.14 -1.10
N ALA A 53 2.24 -2.57 -1.53
CA ALA A 53 1.60 -2.13 -2.77
C ALA A 53 0.80 -0.81 -2.63
N GLN A 54 0.83 -0.16 -1.47
CA GLN A 54 0.21 1.15 -1.23
C GLN A 54 1.27 2.25 -1.38
N PRO A 55 0.95 3.39 -2.01
CA PRO A 55 1.86 4.53 -2.04
C PRO A 55 2.06 4.99 -0.60
N LEU A 56 3.31 4.93 -0.12
CA LEU A 56 3.74 5.45 1.18
C LEU A 56 3.39 6.95 1.26
N ALA A 57 2.20 7.27 1.77
CA ALA A 57 1.84 8.63 2.13
C ALA A 57 2.64 9.01 3.39
N HIS A 58 3.59 9.92 3.20
CA HIS A 58 4.58 10.42 4.15
C HIS A 58 4.02 10.87 5.51
N THR A 59 4.81 10.72 6.58
CA THR A 59 4.70 11.57 7.78
C THR A 59 6.10 12.11 8.10
N SER A 60 6.30 13.36 7.65
CA SER A 60 7.17 14.43 8.14
C SER A 60 8.34 14.12 9.09
N ASP A 61 9.55 14.40 8.61
CA ASP A 61 10.60 15.20 9.29
C ASP A 61 11.42 15.83 8.13
N GLY A 62 11.42 17.14 7.85
CA GLY A 62 11.47 18.24 8.79
C GLY A 62 12.91 18.50 9.26
N LEU A 63 13.90 18.60 8.35
CA LEU A 63 15.18 19.34 8.53
C LEU A 63 16.22 19.20 7.39
N LEU A 64 16.01 18.35 6.37
CA LEU A 64 17.04 18.12 5.31
C LEU A 64 16.66 18.60 3.90
N GLY A 65 15.64 19.45 3.78
CA GLY A 65 15.30 20.13 2.50
C GLY A 65 15.83 21.56 2.41
N GLN A 66 16.38 22.10 3.50
CA GLN A 66 16.83 23.49 3.60
C GLN A 66 18.31 23.68 3.21
N LEU A 67 18.99 22.62 2.75
CA LEU A 67 20.43 22.64 2.38
C LEU A 67 20.70 22.36 0.89
N THR A 68 19.68 22.33 0.02
CA THR A 68 19.87 22.25 -1.44
C THR A 68 19.17 23.42 -2.15
N LEU A 69 19.20 24.58 -1.51
CA LEU A 69 18.88 25.88 -2.09
C LEU A 69 19.94 26.88 -1.61
N ASP A 70 21.21 26.60 -1.87
CA ASP A 70 22.27 27.60 -1.76
C ASP A 70 23.52 27.17 -2.56
N LEU A 71 23.82 27.97 -3.58
CA LEU A 71 25.13 28.22 -4.21
C LEU A 71 25.86 27.07 -4.94
N GLY A 72 25.89 27.16 -6.28
CA GLY A 72 26.91 26.53 -7.13
C GLY A 72 26.36 25.88 -8.39
#